data_AF-A0A7S0IQ14-F1
#
_entry.id   AF-A0A7S0IQ14-F1
#
_cell.length_a   1.000
_cell.length_b   1.000
_cell.length_c   1.000
_cell.angle_alpha   90.00
_cell.angle_beta   90.00
_cell.angle_gamma   90.00
#
_symmetry.space_group_name_H-M   'P 1'
#
loop_
_entity.id
_entity.type
_entity.pdbx_description
1 polymer ?
#
loop_
_entity_poly.entity_id
_entity_poly.type
_entity_poly.pdbx_seq_one_letter_code
_entity_poly.pdbx_strand_id
1 'polypeptide(L)'
;PSHGVAEYLCSTNQWEMAPPPSPPSPPSSPPAPPSPPLPPHLPPTLPPPQSPPLAPHFASCTEWCTAGKSCTDEEKMITIGSTSVSVYCVYDGWRGVDMQKVAGLKTGHVQAPDSCPAGTSIWVPRTHALLAAVWAKWGRVASTVGVYGIANDCGGCTQNAMNSDNAAQAAHWTTVGPLTGQPATPWFLRAVPYSEPNGDYTAGCWLGERGIDKNGLLFNDFPCDPSHGVAEYL
;
A
#
# COMPACT_ATOMS: atom_id res chain seq x y z
N PRO A 1 -27.78 11.59 19.16
CA PRO A 1 -27.17 11.44 17.83
C PRO A 1 -26.02 10.42 17.90
N SER A 2 -26.26 9.20 17.42
CA SER A 2 -25.22 8.21 17.23
C SER A 2 -24.25 8.72 16.16
N HIS A 3 -23.14 9.33 16.59
CA HIS A 3 -22.08 9.72 15.69
C HIS A 3 -21.44 8.43 15.15
N GLY A 4 -21.78 8.06 13.90
CA GLY A 4 -21.28 6.84 13.27
C GLY A 4 -19.74 6.80 13.27
N VAL A 5 -19.18 5.63 13.57
CA VAL A 5 -17.74 5.37 13.48
C VAL A 5 -17.39 5.13 12.01
N ALA A 6 -16.31 5.75 11.51
CA ALA A 6 -15.78 5.52 10.18
C ALA A 6 -14.74 4.40 10.19
N GLU A 7 -14.80 3.50 9.21
CA GLU A 7 -13.75 2.51 8.94
C GLU A 7 -13.02 2.82 7.62
N TYR A 8 -11.68 2.76 7.66
CA TYR A 8 -10.80 2.94 6.49
C TYR A 8 -9.45 2.25 6.67
N LEU A 9 -8.61 2.27 5.64
CA LEU A 9 -7.28 1.66 5.64
C LEU A 9 -6.17 2.72 5.81
N CYS A 10 -5.24 2.41 6.72
CA CYS A 10 -3.99 3.13 6.89
C CYS A 10 -2.81 2.24 6.45
N SER A 11 -1.73 2.87 6.00
CA SER A 11 -0.54 2.22 5.48
C SER A 11 0.70 3.04 5.82
N THR A 12 1.85 2.38 5.93
CA THR A 12 3.15 3.08 5.88
C THR A 12 3.37 3.77 4.54
N ASN A 13 2.58 3.39 3.50
CA ASN A 13 2.70 3.84 2.12
C ASN A 13 4.08 3.55 1.50
N GLN A 14 4.82 2.59 2.07
CA GLN A 14 6.16 2.24 1.61
C GLN A 14 6.17 1.88 0.13
N TRP A 15 7.11 2.46 -0.59
CA TRP A 15 7.23 2.22 -2.02
C TRP A 15 8.67 2.27 -2.52
N GLU A 16 9.18 1.12 -2.96
CA GLU A 16 10.42 1.04 -3.73
C GLU A 16 10.17 1.31 -5.23
N MET A 17 10.85 2.34 -5.75
CA MET A 17 10.81 2.68 -7.17
C MET A 17 11.48 1.61 -8.05
N ALA A 18 12.65 1.11 -7.63
CA ALA A 18 13.47 0.18 -8.39
C ALA A 18 13.31 -1.26 -7.89
N PRO A 19 13.31 -2.25 -8.80
CA PRO A 19 13.33 -3.65 -8.40
C PRO A 19 14.61 -3.99 -7.62
N PRO A 20 14.57 -5.01 -6.75
CA PRO A 20 15.77 -5.50 -6.10
C PRO A 20 16.81 -5.92 -7.15
N PRO A 21 18.11 -5.73 -6.90
CA PRO A 21 19.15 -6.15 -7.81
C PRO A 21 19.04 -7.67 -8.07
N SER A 22 19.31 -8.08 -9.30
CA SER A 22 19.36 -9.51 -9.63
C SER A 22 20.44 -10.20 -8.79
N PRO A 23 20.21 -11.44 -8.30
CA PRO A 23 21.24 -12.17 -7.60
C PRO A 23 22.47 -12.33 -8.50
N PRO A 24 23.70 -12.23 -7.95
CA PRO A 24 24.90 -12.46 -8.72
C PRO A 24 24.86 -13.87 -9.34
N SER A 25 25.31 -13.98 -10.60
CA SER A 25 25.43 -15.28 -11.26
C SER A 25 26.24 -16.22 -10.38
N PRO A 26 25.81 -17.48 -10.19
CA PRO A 26 26.60 -18.44 -9.44
C PRO A 26 27.99 -18.57 -10.08
N PRO A 27 29.07 -18.65 -9.27
CA PRO A 27 30.40 -18.88 -9.81
C PRO A 27 30.41 -20.18 -10.61
N SER A 28 31.09 -20.19 -11.76
CA SER A 28 31.29 -21.38 -12.58
C SER A 28 31.80 -22.52 -11.67
N SER A 29 31.02 -23.59 -11.56
CA SER A 29 31.39 -24.72 -10.72
C SER A 29 32.73 -25.28 -11.20
N PRO A 30 33.76 -25.39 -10.34
CA PRO A 30 34.96 -26.10 -10.72
C PRO A 30 34.62 -27.57 -11.02
N PRO A 31 35.34 -28.24 -11.93
CA PRO A 31 35.14 -29.65 -12.19
C PRO A 31 35.23 -30.45 -10.88
N ALA A 32 34.26 -31.35 -10.68
CA ALA A 32 34.18 -32.16 -9.48
C ALA A 32 35.48 -32.97 -9.30
N PRO A 33 36.16 -32.88 -8.15
CA PRO A 33 37.29 -33.77 -7.86
C PRO A 33 36.78 -35.22 -7.76
N PRO A 34 37.62 -36.21 -8.09
CA PRO A 34 37.27 -37.61 -7.91
C PRO A 34 36.97 -37.90 -6.43
N SER A 35 35.88 -38.62 -6.17
CA SER A 35 35.43 -38.96 -4.82
C SER A 35 36.48 -39.80 -4.08
N PRO A 36 36.93 -39.40 -2.87
CA PRO A 36 37.72 -40.27 -2.01
C PRO A 36 36.86 -41.39 -1.42
N PRO A 37 37.46 -42.54 -1.02
CA PRO A 37 36.74 -43.61 -0.35
C PRO A 37 36.21 -43.16 1.02
N LEU A 38 34.96 -43.52 1.31
CA LEU A 38 34.27 -43.22 2.56
C LEU A 38 35.00 -43.85 3.77
N PRO A 39 35.31 -43.09 4.84
CA PRO A 39 35.65 -43.67 6.13
C PRO A 39 34.38 -44.19 6.84
N PRO A 40 34.52 -45.12 7.81
CA PRO A 40 33.39 -45.60 8.61
C PRO A 40 32.77 -44.45 9.41
N HIS A 41 31.46 -44.25 9.22
CA HIS A 41 30.67 -43.21 9.89
C HIS A 41 30.51 -43.52 11.38
N LEU A 42 30.96 -42.59 12.24
CA LEU A 42 30.42 -42.46 13.59
C LEU A 42 28.99 -41.90 13.51
N PRO A 43 28.07 -42.32 14.40
CA PRO A 43 26.72 -41.78 14.42
C PRO A 43 26.76 -40.27 14.74
N PRO A 44 26.03 -39.44 13.99
CA PRO A 44 25.96 -38.01 14.26
C PRO A 44 25.22 -37.77 15.58
N THR A 45 25.87 -37.08 16.51
CA THR A 45 25.23 -36.49 17.68
C THR A 45 24.24 -35.43 17.20
N LEU A 46 22.95 -35.62 17.47
CA LEU A 46 21.92 -34.63 17.15
C LEU A 46 22.19 -33.36 17.97
N PRO A 47 22.31 -32.18 17.34
CA PRO A 47 22.34 -30.93 18.06
C PRO A 47 20.98 -30.72 18.77
N PRO A 48 20.96 -30.04 19.94
CA PRO A 48 19.72 -29.72 20.62
C PRO A 48 18.80 -28.91 19.70
N PRO A 49 17.47 -29.05 19.83
CA PRO A 49 16.53 -28.24 19.05
C PRO A 49 16.79 -26.77 19.35
N GLN A 50 17.31 -26.05 18.36
CA GLN A 50 17.43 -24.61 18.42
C GLN A 50 16.01 -24.06 18.52
N SER A 51 15.75 -23.18 19.49
CA SER A 51 14.55 -22.36 19.49
C SER A 51 14.39 -21.73 18.11
N PRO A 52 13.19 -21.67 17.52
CA PRO A 52 12.99 -21.01 16.25
C PRO A 52 13.64 -19.61 16.33
N PRO A 53 14.45 -19.21 15.34
CA PRO A 53 14.89 -17.83 15.26
C PRO A 53 13.64 -16.95 15.35
N LEU A 54 13.63 -15.92 16.21
CA LEU A 54 12.56 -14.92 16.14
C LEU A 54 12.44 -14.53 14.65
N ALA A 55 11.24 -14.70 14.08
CA ALA A 55 11.02 -14.38 12.68
C ALA A 55 11.54 -12.95 12.45
N PRO A 56 12.40 -12.70 11.45
CA PRO A 56 12.88 -11.34 11.21
C PRO A 56 11.66 -10.44 10.96
N HIS A 57 11.48 -9.43 11.82
CA HIS A 57 10.42 -8.45 11.67
C HIS A 57 10.88 -7.46 10.58
N PHE A 58 10.67 -7.83 9.32
CA PHE A 58 10.99 -6.98 8.18
C PHE A 58 10.33 -5.60 8.32
N ALA A 59 10.94 -4.56 7.75
CA ALA A 59 10.40 -3.21 7.83
C ALA A 59 9.11 -3.06 7.03
N SER A 60 8.86 -3.96 6.05
CA SER A 60 7.77 -3.79 5.09
C SER A 60 7.30 -5.07 4.43
N CYS A 61 6.13 -5.01 3.79
CA CYS A 61 5.64 -6.08 2.93
C CYS A 61 6.59 -6.32 1.74
N THR A 62 7.16 -5.27 1.14
CA THR A 62 8.15 -5.43 0.06
C THR A 62 9.39 -6.19 0.55
N GLU A 63 9.88 -5.93 1.75
CA GLU A 63 11.00 -6.67 2.33
C GLU A 63 10.65 -8.14 2.61
N TRP A 64 9.45 -8.41 3.10
CA TRP A 64 8.93 -9.78 3.22
C TRP A 64 9.00 -10.55 1.90
N CYS A 65 8.71 -9.88 0.78
CA CYS A 65 8.80 -10.50 -0.54
C CYS A 65 10.25 -10.61 -1.03
N THR A 66 11.01 -9.53 -0.99
CA THR A 66 12.33 -9.45 -1.64
C THR A 66 13.41 -10.17 -0.84
N ALA A 67 13.44 -9.99 0.48
CA ALA A 67 14.39 -10.63 1.39
C ALA A 67 13.82 -11.93 1.98
N GLY A 68 12.57 -11.91 2.44
CA GLY A 68 11.90 -13.08 3.04
C GLY A 68 11.38 -14.11 2.02
N LYS A 69 11.40 -13.80 0.71
CA LYS A 69 10.89 -14.65 -0.38
C LYS A 69 9.41 -15.05 -0.20
N SER A 70 8.65 -14.21 0.47
CA SER A 70 7.23 -14.44 0.78
C SER A 70 6.40 -13.25 0.28
N CYS A 71 5.84 -13.39 -0.91
CA CYS A 71 5.02 -12.37 -1.59
C CYS A 71 3.54 -12.76 -1.60
N THR A 72 3.10 -13.51 -0.59
CA THR A 72 1.72 -13.98 -0.47
C THR A 72 0.88 -12.92 0.23
N ASP A 73 -0.30 -12.66 -0.31
CA ASP A 73 -1.30 -11.78 0.32
C ASP A 73 -1.80 -12.41 1.62
N GLU A 74 -1.25 -11.98 2.76
CA GLU A 74 -1.59 -12.51 4.08
C GLU A 74 -1.20 -11.53 5.20
N GLU A 75 -1.59 -11.84 6.43
CA GLU A 75 -1.14 -11.10 7.61
C GLU A 75 0.34 -11.38 7.88
N LYS A 76 1.11 -10.30 8.08
CA LYS A 76 2.53 -10.33 8.39
C LYS A 76 2.85 -9.31 9.48
N MET A 77 3.89 -9.58 10.24
CA MET A 77 4.44 -8.60 11.18
C MET A 77 5.45 -7.72 10.44
N ILE A 78 5.27 -6.40 10.50
CA ILE A 78 6.28 -5.44 10.04
C ILE A 78 6.76 -4.55 11.20
N THR A 79 7.92 -3.95 11.03
CA THR A 79 8.46 -2.99 12.00
C THR A 79 8.14 -1.55 11.57
N ILE A 80 7.34 -0.85 12.37
CA ILE A 80 7.05 0.58 12.21
C ILE A 80 7.71 1.33 13.36
N GLY A 81 8.76 2.11 13.06
CA GLY A 81 9.61 2.71 14.09
C GLY A 81 10.32 1.65 14.92
N SER A 82 9.99 1.55 16.21
CA SER A 82 10.48 0.49 17.12
C SER A 82 9.43 -0.57 17.46
N THR A 83 8.25 -0.51 16.83
CA THR A 83 7.11 -1.37 17.17
C THR A 83 6.89 -2.40 16.09
N SER A 84 6.61 -3.64 16.51
CA SER A 84 6.15 -4.71 15.62
C SER A 84 4.64 -4.67 15.51
N VAL A 85 4.14 -4.50 14.29
CA VAL A 85 2.73 -4.29 13.99
C VAL A 85 2.25 -5.37 13.03
N SER A 86 1.08 -5.96 13.30
CA SER A 86 0.43 -6.86 12.37
C SER A 86 -0.25 -6.05 11.27
N VAL A 87 0.07 -6.36 10.02
CA VAL A 87 -0.50 -5.74 8.83
C VAL A 87 -0.93 -6.81 7.85
N TYR A 88 -1.90 -6.50 6.99
CA TYR A 88 -2.16 -7.37 5.84
C TYR A 88 -1.37 -6.86 4.64
N CYS A 89 -0.53 -7.73 4.07
CA CYS A 89 0.22 -7.40 2.87
C CYS A 89 -0.60 -7.72 1.61
N VAL A 90 -0.56 -6.82 0.64
CA VAL A 90 -1.10 -7.04 -0.71
C VAL A 90 0.00 -6.79 -1.73
N TYR A 91 0.18 -7.70 -2.68
CA TYR A 91 1.29 -7.67 -3.62
C TYR A 91 0.88 -7.40 -5.07
N ASP A 92 1.75 -6.66 -5.76
CA ASP A 92 1.78 -6.55 -7.23
C ASP A 92 3.20 -6.89 -7.70
N GLY A 93 3.38 -8.16 -8.09
CA GLY A 93 4.68 -8.75 -8.32
C GLY A 93 5.51 -8.78 -7.03
N TRP A 94 6.64 -8.06 -7.01
CA TRP A 94 7.52 -8.00 -5.83
C TRP A 94 7.19 -6.83 -4.89
N ARG A 95 6.31 -5.92 -5.30
CA ARG A 95 5.95 -4.74 -4.52
C ARG A 95 4.81 -5.08 -3.57
N GLY A 96 5.03 -4.93 -2.27
CA GLY A 96 4.02 -5.18 -1.25
C GLY A 96 3.60 -3.89 -0.57
N VAL A 97 2.30 -3.68 -0.43
CA VAL A 97 1.74 -2.61 0.41
C VAL A 97 1.13 -3.19 1.67
N ASP A 98 1.39 -2.55 2.80
CA ASP A 98 0.81 -2.91 4.10
C ASP A 98 -0.51 -2.19 4.32
N MET A 99 -1.47 -2.88 4.93
CA MET A 99 -2.80 -2.37 5.22
C MET A 99 -3.18 -2.64 6.67
N GLN A 100 -3.60 -1.58 7.36
CA GLN A 100 -4.18 -1.62 8.69
C GLN A 100 -5.60 -1.06 8.61
N LYS A 101 -6.60 -1.89 8.88
CA LYS A 101 -7.97 -1.42 9.04
C LYS A 101 -8.09 -0.69 10.37
N VAL A 102 -8.56 0.55 10.33
CA VAL A 102 -8.84 1.37 11.52
C VAL A 102 -10.33 1.69 11.59
N ALA A 103 -10.79 1.99 12.80
CA ALA A 103 -12.14 2.48 13.07
C ALA A 103 -12.06 3.66 14.05
N GLY A 104 -12.71 4.78 13.73
CA GLY A 104 -12.69 5.94 14.62
C GLY A 104 -13.20 7.22 13.98
N LEU A 105 -12.35 8.25 14.04
CA LEU A 105 -12.60 9.60 13.54
C LEU A 105 -12.91 9.59 12.04
N LYS A 106 -13.96 10.30 11.66
CA LYS A 106 -14.22 10.66 10.28
C LYS A 106 -13.20 11.71 9.83
N THR A 107 -12.64 11.53 8.64
CA THR A 107 -11.69 12.47 8.02
C THR A 107 -12.13 12.75 6.60
N GLY A 108 -12.15 14.04 6.21
CA GLY A 108 -12.52 14.49 4.87
C GLY A 108 -11.43 15.33 4.19
N HIS A 109 -10.31 15.56 4.87
CA HIS A 109 -9.27 16.48 4.45
C HIS A 109 -7.89 16.08 5.00
N VAL A 110 -6.82 16.35 4.27
CA VAL A 110 -5.44 15.96 4.61
C VAL A 110 -4.91 16.54 5.93
N GLN A 111 -5.47 17.65 6.40
CA GLN A 111 -5.13 18.27 7.68
C GLN A 111 -6.14 17.97 8.80
N ALA A 112 -7.22 17.26 8.50
CA ALA A 112 -8.19 16.87 9.51
C ALA A 112 -7.64 15.73 10.38
N PRO A 113 -8.01 15.64 11.66
CA PRO A 113 -7.68 14.48 12.49
C PRO A 113 -8.18 13.18 11.87
N ASP A 114 -7.38 12.13 11.99
CA ASP A 114 -7.73 10.77 11.56
C ASP A 114 -7.37 9.74 12.65
N SER A 115 -7.63 8.48 12.36
CA SER A 115 -7.39 7.33 13.26
C SER A 115 -6.17 6.50 12.82
N CYS A 116 -5.34 7.00 11.91
CA CYS A 116 -4.15 6.28 11.48
C CYS A 116 -3.09 6.26 12.59
N PRO A 117 -2.54 5.09 12.93
CA PRO A 117 -1.46 4.99 13.91
C PRO A 117 -0.22 5.79 13.51
N ALA A 118 0.58 6.17 14.49
CA ALA A 118 1.86 6.84 14.26
C ALA A 118 2.75 6.04 13.30
N GLY A 119 3.35 6.72 12.33
CA GLY A 119 4.14 6.09 11.26
C GLY A 119 3.33 5.60 10.06
N THR A 120 2.01 5.82 10.07
CA THR A 120 1.12 5.52 8.93
C THR A 120 0.29 6.73 8.54
N SER A 121 -0.32 6.67 7.36
CA SER A 121 -1.35 7.60 6.91
C SER A 121 -2.37 6.84 6.06
N ILE A 122 -3.41 7.51 5.57
CA ILE A 122 -4.41 6.89 4.68
C ILE A 122 -3.69 6.24 3.51
N TRP A 123 -4.11 5.02 3.15
CA TRP A 123 -3.42 4.23 2.14
C TRP A 123 -3.45 4.91 0.75
N VAL A 124 -2.37 4.78 0.01
CA VAL A 124 -2.22 5.30 -1.35
C VAL A 124 -2.26 4.14 -2.35
N PRO A 125 -3.24 4.09 -3.26
CA PRO A 125 -3.22 3.10 -4.33
C PRO A 125 -2.13 3.46 -5.34
N ARG A 126 -1.12 2.60 -5.46
CA ARG A 126 0.07 2.84 -6.28
C ARG A 126 -0.07 2.36 -7.72
N THR A 127 -0.82 1.28 -7.93
CA THR A 127 -1.07 0.67 -9.24
C THR A 127 -2.53 0.25 -9.37
N HIS A 128 -2.99 0.03 -10.59
CA HIS A 128 -4.32 -0.51 -10.85
C HIS A 128 -4.53 -1.89 -10.21
N ALA A 129 -3.51 -2.76 -10.27
CA ALA A 129 -3.58 -4.09 -9.69
C ALA A 129 -3.71 -4.02 -8.16
N LEU A 130 -2.92 -3.18 -7.49
CA LEU A 130 -3.03 -2.98 -6.05
C LEU A 130 -4.38 -2.37 -5.65
N LEU A 131 -4.87 -1.36 -6.38
CA LEU A 131 -6.20 -0.81 -6.14
C LEU A 131 -7.27 -1.92 -6.20
N ALA A 132 -7.26 -2.72 -7.27
CA ALA A 132 -8.23 -3.80 -7.46
C ALA A 132 -8.13 -4.89 -6.37
N ALA A 133 -6.91 -5.30 -6.00
CA ALA A 133 -6.69 -6.34 -4.98
C ALA A 133 -7.13 -5.89 -3.57
N VAL A 134 -6.78 -4.65 -3.19
CA VAL A 134 -7.20 -4.06 -1.90
C VAL A 134 -8.73 -3.92 -1.85
N TRP A 135 -9.35 -3.45 -2.93
CA TRP A 135 -10.81 -3.37 -3.02
C TRP A 135 -11.50 -4.73 -2.96
N ALA A 136 -10.95 -5.75 -3.62
CA ALA A 136 -11.50 -7.10 -3.59
C ALA A 136 -11.52 -7.66 -2.16
N LYS A 137 -10.55 -7.28 -1.32
CA LYS A 137 -10.45 -7.73 0.06
C LYS A 137 -11.34 -6.96 1.04
N TRP A 138 -11.37 -5.63 0.93
CA TRP A 138 -11.98 -4.76 1.96
C TRP A 138 -13.23 -4.00 1.51
N GLY A 139 -13.57 -4.04 0.22
CA GLY A 139 -14.70 -3.30 -0.33
C GLY A 139 -14.62 -1.81 0.04
N ARG A 140 -15.72 -1.26 0.54
CA ARG A 140 -15.83 0.16 0.93
C ARG A 140 -14.86 0.59 2.03
N VAL A 141 -14.25 -0.30 2.82
CA VAL A 141 -13.22 0.14 3.77
C VAL A 141 -11.98 0.67 3.03
N ALA A 142 -11.76 0.27 1.77
CA ALA A 142 -10.70 0.78 0.92
C ALA A 142 -11.04 2.12 0.22
N SER A 143 -12.21 2.72 0.47
CA SER A 143 -12.66 3.89 -0.29
C SER A 143 -11.94 5.19 0.02
N THR A 144 -11.48 5.39 1.25
CA THR A 144 -10.67 6.56 1.58
C THR A 144 -9.27 6.32 1.06
N VAL A 145 -8.89 7.06 0.02
CA VAL A 145 -7.56 6.97 -0.58
C VAL A 145 -6.79 8.25 -0.27
N GLY A 146 -5.51 8.11 0.08
CA GLY A 146 -4.64 9.21 0.45
C GLY A 146 -4.14 10.03 -0.75
N VAL A 147 -5.02 10.33 -1.71
CA VAL A 147 -4.77 11.15 -2.90
C VAL A 147 -5.63 12.41 -2.81
N TYR A 148 -5.01 13.59 -2.96
CA TYR A 148 -5.69 14.88 -2.83
C TYR A 148 -5.09 15.93 -3.79
N GLY A 149 -5.92 16.86 -4.25
CA GLY A 149 -5.51 18.02 -5.04
C GLY A 149 -4.94 19.15 -4.17
N ILE A 150 -3.92 19.84 -4.69
CA ILE A 150 -3.17 20.90 -3.98
C ILE A 150 -3.77 22.30 -4.14
N ALA A 151 -4.76 22.45 -5.01
CA ALA A 151 -5.49 23.69 -5.26
C ALA A 151 -6.98 23.37 -5.40
N ASN A 152 -7.83 24.40 -5.42
CA ASN A 152 -9.22 24.23 -5.80
C ASN A 152 -9.32 23.87 -7.29
N ASP A 153 -10.52 23.49 -7.73
CA ASP A 153 -10.82 23.00 -9.08
C ASP A 153 -10.23 21.59 -9.37
N CYS A 154 -10.47 21.06 -10.56
CA CYS A 154 -10.26 19.64 -10.87
C CYS A 154 -8.92 19.27 -11.52
N GLY A 155 -8.01 20.23 -11.72
CA GLY A 155 -6.72 20.01 -12.38
C GLY A 155 -6.86 19.60 -13.86
N GLY A 156 -6.54 18.34 -14.19
CA GLY A 156 -6.73 17.79 -15.54
C GLY A 156 -8.18 17.42 -15.87
N CYS A 157 -9.07 17.44 -14.86
CA CYS A 157 -10.52 17.27 -15.00
C CYS A 157 -10.94 16.05 -15.85
N THR A 158 -12.09 16.12 -16.51
CA THR A 158 -12.78 14.98 -17.14
C THR A 158 -12.11 14.40 -18.39
N GLN A 159 -11.13 15.10 -18.97
CA GLN A 159 -10.47 14.68 -20.21
C GLN A 159 -9.28 13.75 -19.98
N ASN A 160 -8.89 13.52 -18.73
CA ASN A 160 -7.65 12.85 -18.37
C ASN A 160 -7.91 11.66 -17.45
N ALA A 161 -7.12 10.59 -17.63
CA ALA A 161 -7.09 9.50 -16.67
C ALA A 161 -6.53 9.99 -15.32
N MET A 162 -7.13 9.55 -14.20
CA MET A 162 -6.72 9.94 -12.86
C MET A 162 -5.60 9.05 -12.32
N ASN A 163 -4.36 9.36 -12.71
CA ASN A 163 -3.15 8.72 -12.21
C ASN A 163 -1.94 9.65 -12.37
N SER A 164 -0.83 9.32 -11.71
CA SER A 164 0.41 10.11 -11.73
C SER A 164 1.14 10.13 -13.07
N ASP A 165 0.83 9.23 -14.00
CA ASP A 165 1.47 9.20 -15.32
C ASP A 165 0.87 10.26 -16.26
N ASN A 166 -0.33 10.77 -15.94
CA ASN A 166 -0.92 11.89 -16.63
C ASN A 166 -0.36 13.22 -16.08
N ALA A 167 0.40 13.94 -16.90
CA ALA A 167 1.07 15.18 -16.46
C ALA A 167 0.12 16.28 -15.96
N ALA A 168 -1.07 16.42 -16.56
CA ALA A 168 -2.05 17.42 -16.12
C ALA A 168 -2.61 17.07 -14.74
N GLN A 169 -2.87 15.80 -14.48
CA GLN A 169 -3.29 15.37 -13.15
C GLN A 169 -2.13 15.40 -12.14
N ALA A 170 -0.93 14.97 -12.50
CA ALA A 170 0.24 15.00 -11.62
C ALA A 170 0.67 16.42 -11.19
N ALA A 171 0.34 17.44 -12.00
CA ALA A 171 0.59 18.84 -11.64
C ALA A 171 -0.38 19.37 -10.57
N HIS A 172 -1.52 18.72 -10.36
CA HIS A 172 -2.57 19.16 -9.45
C HIS A 172 -2.78 18.21 -8.26
N TRP A 173 -2.70 16.91 -8.49
CA TRP A 173 -2.97 15.86 -7.50
C TRP A 173 -1.68 15.28 -6.94
N THR A 174 -1.64 15.13 -5.62
CA THR A 174 -0.54 14.54 -4.86
C THR A 174 -1.09 13.53 -3.85
N THR A 175 -0.22 12.99 -3.01
CA THR A 175 -0.59 11.96 -2.03
C THR A 175 -0.04 12.24 -0.64
N VAL A 176 -0.54 11.49 0.34
CA VAL A 176 -0.02 11.49 1.72
C VAL A 176 1.28 10.70 1.89
N GLY A 177 1.81 10.07 0.84
CA GLY A 177 3.08 9.33 0.90
C GLY A 177 4.21 10.11 1.59
N PRO A 178 4.44 11.40 1.27
CA PRO A 178 5.47 12.21 1.94
C PRO A 178 5.27 12.38 3.46
N LEU A 179 4.04 12.27 3.97
CA LEU A 179 3.77 12.34 5.42
C LEU A 179 4.35 11.13 6.18
N THR A 180 4.59 10.01 5.49
CA THR A 180 5.23 8.81 6.03
C THR A 180 6.66 8.62 5.51
N GLY A 181 7.25 9.68 4.91
CA GLY A 181 8.61 9.64 4.34
C GLY A 181 8.71 8.91 3.00
N GLN A 182 7.58 8.67 2.33
CA GLN A 182 7.51 7.93 1.07
C GLN A 182 7.29 8.85 -0.14
N PRO A 183 7.60 8.40 -1.37
CA PRO A 183 7.38 9.19 -2.56
C PRO A 183 5.90 9.56 -2.77
N ALA A 184 5.65 10.76 -3.30
CA ALA A 184 4.32 11.20 -3.71
C ALA A 184 3.78 10.40 -4.92
N THR A 185 4.66 9.86 -5.76
CA THR A 185 4.35 9.06 -6.94
C THR A 185 5.02 7.67 -6.88
N PRO A 186 4.47 6.65 -7.58
CA PRO A 186 3.26 6.69 -8.38
C PRO A 186 1.99 6.71 -7.51
N TRP A 187 0.88 7.10 -8.14
CA TRP A 187 -0.46 6.94 -7.59
C TRP A 187 -1.43 6.65 -8.74
N PHE A 188 -2.45 5.84 -8.46
CA PHE A 188 -3.42 5.39 -9.44
C PHE A 188 -4.82 5.42 -8.85
N LEU A 189 -5.75 6.12 -9.49
CA LEU A 189 -7.17 6.01 -9.21
C LEU A 189 -7.93 5.46 -10.40
N ARG A 190 -7.60 5.88 -11.62
CA ARG A 190 -8.30 5.45 -12.84
C ARG A 190 -7.41 5.48 -14.08
N ALA A 191 -7.58 4.48 -14.95
CA ALA A 191 -6.80 4.29 -16.18
C ALA A 191 -7.33 5.06 -17.40
N VAL A 192 -8.58 5.52 -17.37
CA VAL A 192 -9.27 6.15 -18.51
C VAL A 192 -9.96 7.45 -18.09
N PRO A 193 -10.26 8.37 -19.02
CA PRO A 193 -11.08 9.55 -18.74
C PRO A 193 -12.42 9.19 -18.09
N TYR A 194 -12.96 10.12 -17.31
CA TYR A 194 -14.17 9.93 -16.53
C TYR A 194 -14.94 11.25 -16.39
N SER A 195 -16.20 11.18 -15.97
CA SER A 195 -17.01 12.38 -15.76
C SER A 195 -16.57 13.22 -14.56
N GLU A 196 -15.57 12.75 -13.81
CA GLU A 196 -15.03 13.36 -12.59
C GLU A 196 -13.49 13.28 -12.63
N PRO A 197 -12.75 14.18 -11.96
CA PRO A 197 -13.24 15.36 -11.23
C PRO A 197 -13.77 16.43 -12.20
N ASN A 198 -14.81 17.17 -11.83
CA ASN A 198 -15.51 18.10 -12.73
C ASN A 198 -15.48 19.58 -12.31
N GLY A 199 -14.97 19.90 -11.12
CA GLY A 199 -14.57 21.27 -10.78
C GLY A 199 -15.11 21.84 -9.48
N ASP A 200 -15.85 21.09 -8.66
CA ASP A 200 -16.29 21.52 -7.33
C ASP A 200 -15.31 21.15 -6.20
N TYR A 201 -14.13 20.67 -6.58
CA TYR A 201 -13.05 20.33 -5.66
C TYR A 201 -12.56 21.51 -4.80
N THR A 202 -12.40 21.23 -3.51
CA THR A 202 -11.71 22.09 -2.55
C THR A 202 -10.35 21.48 -2.23
N ALA A 203 -9.29 22.31 -2.24
CA ALA A 203 -7.92 21.87 -1.99
C ALA A 203 -7.81 21.01 -0.71
N GLY A 204 -7.06 19.92 -0.77
CA GLY A 204 -6.79 19.04 0.36
C GLY A 204 -7.90 18.07 0.76
N CYS A 205 -9.08 18.11 0.14
CA CYS A 205 -10.17 17.18 0.44
C CYS A 205 -9.90 15.76 -0.10
N TRP A 206 -10.48 14.74 0.56
CA TRP A 206 -10.52 13.40 -0.01
C TRP A 206 -11.56 13.31 -1.12
N LEU A 207 -11.27 12.54 -2.17
CA LEU A 207 -12.25 12.24 -3.21
C LEU A 207 -13.35 11.31 -2.69
N GLY A 208 -14.61 11.63 -3.00
CA GLY A 208 -15.75 10.83 -2.58
C GLY A 208 -15.96 9.61 -3.48
N GLU A 209 -15.88 8.41 -2.91
CA GLU A 209 -16.02 7.15 -3.64
C GLU A 209 -17.48 6.79 -4.01
N ARG A 210 -17.64 6.10 -5.14
CA ARG A 210 -18.91 5.53 -5.64
C ARG A 210 -18.82 4.06 -6.06
N GLY A 211 -17.62 3.51 -6.16
CA GLY A 211 -17.36 2.11 -6.45
C GLY A 211 -16.01 1.91 -7.13
N ILE A 212 -15.81 0.72 -7.69
CA ILE A 212 -14.71 0.42 -8.59
C ILE A 212 -15.26 -0.29 -9.83
N ASP A 213 -14.69 0.00 -11.00
CA ASP A 213 -14.91 -0.74 -12.23
C ASP A 213 -13.60 -1.30 -12.78
N LYS A 214 -13.65 -1.94 -13.96
CA LYS A 214 -12.46 -2.50 -14.62
C LYS A 214 -11.35 -1.49 -14.96
N ASN A 215 -11.61 -0.19 -14.84
CA ASN A 215 -10.65 0.86 -15.13
C ASN A 215 -10.15 1.57 -13.86
N GLY A 216 -10.67 1.22 -12.67
CA GLY A 216 -10.30 1.81 -11.40
C GLY A 216 -11.49 2.42 -10.65
N LEU A 217 -11.18 3.34 -9.74
CA LEU A 217 -12.12 3.97 -8.83
C LEU A 217 -13.17 4.78 -9.61
N LEU A 218 -14.40 4.72 -9.13
CA LEU A 218 -15.48 5.66 -9.43
C LEU A 218 -15.54 6.62 -8.25
N PHE A 219 -15.40 7.91 -8.51
CA PHE A 219 -15.30 8.92 -7.46
C PHE A 219 -15.99 10.21 -7.90
N ASN A 220 -16.04 11.21 -7.02
CA ASN A 220 -16.49 12.58 -7.28
C ASN A 220 -15.65 13.53 -6.40
N ASP A 221 -15.45 14.76 -6.87
CA ASP A 221 -14.62 15.79 -6.23
C ASP A 221 -15.36 16.73 -5.27
N PHE A 222 -16.49 16.29 -4.70
CA PHE A 222 -17.27 17.03 -3.72
C PHE A 222 -16.42 17.74 -2.63
N PRO A 223 -16.88 18.91 -2.15
CA PRO A 223 -16.18 19.64 -1.11
C PRO A 223 -16.20 18.88 0.23
N CYS A 224 -15.02 18.44 0.71
CA CYS A 224 -14.65 18.12 2.10
C CYS A 224 -15.72 17.51 3.03
N ASP A 225 -16.61 16.66 2.53
CA ASP A 225 -17.57 15.95 3.39
C ASP A 225 -16.85 14.73 4.02
N PRO A 226 -16.68 14.70 5.35
CA PRO A 226 -16.01 13.60 6.03
C PRO A 226 -16.84 12.29 6.04
N SER A 227 -18.07 12.33 5.54
CA SER A 227 -18.94 11.16 5.32
C SER A 227 -18.69 10.51 3.97
N HIS A 228 -18.02 11.19 3.04
CA HIS A 228 -17.66 10.64 1.75
C HIS A 228 -16.39 9.80 1.85
N GLY A 229 -16.45 8.59 1.30
CA GLY A 229 -15.29 7.72 1.19
C GLY A 229 -14.92 6.95 2.46
N VAL A 230 -15.76 6.91 3.50
CA VAL A 230 -15.59 6.02 4.66
C VAL A 230 -16.70 4.97 4.70
N ALA A 231 -16.40 3.77 5.16
CA ALA A 231 -17.46 2.80 5.47
C ALA A 231 -18.11 3.22 6.80
N GLU A 232 -19.37 3.64 6.76
CA GLU A 232 -20.16 3.97 7.95
C GLU A 232 -21.01 2.77 8.37
N TYR A 233 -21.12 2.52 9.68
CA TYR A 233 -22.18 1.68 10.22
C TYR A 233 -23.52 2.44 10.13
N LEU A 234 -24.46 1.91 9.35
CA LEU A 234 -25.88 2.27 9.44
C LEU A 234 -26.50 1.72 10.73
#